data_AF-A0A3L7VI00-F1
#
_entry.id   AF-A0A3L7VI00-F1
#
_cell.length_a   1.000
_cell.length_b   1.000
_cell.length_c   1.000
_cell.angle_alpha   90.00
_cell.angle_beta   90.00
_cell.angle_gamma   90.00
#
_symmetry.space_group_name_H-M   'P 1'
#
loop_
_entity.id
_entity.type
_entity.pdbx_description
1 polymer ?
#
loop_
_entity_poly.entity_id
_entity_poly.type
_entity_poly.pdbx_seq_one_letter_code
_entity_poly.pdbx_strand_id
1 'polypeptide(L)'
;SIDDKVQLKSAAAGGTEFYRFHTGSLNPVTITGQGKEWTATWDHATMSFFSDIPILVEQMPWRDEVLDSKMHQVLTIRVLDESVGLRLQSTLNVP
;
A
#
# COMPACT_ATOMS: atom_id res chain seq x y z
N SER A 1 -15.85 -13.23 13.70
CA SER A 1 -15.21 -12.08 13.03
C SER A 1 -13.71 -12.30 13.10
N ILE A 2 -12.97 -11.88 12.07
CA ILE A 2 -11.50 -11.78 12.17
C ILE A 2 -11.23 -10.37 12.70
N ASP A 3 -10.56 -10.26 13.86
CA ASP A 3 -10.07 -8.98 14.40
C ASP A 3 -8.62 -8.83 13.96
N ASP A 4 -8.39 -7.94 13.00
CA ASP A 4 -7.09 -7.74 12.34
C ASP A 4 -6.58 -6.32 12.62
N LYS A 5 -5.99 -6.15 13.81
CA LYS A 5 -5.46 -4.88 14.30
C LYS A 5 -3.97 -4.78 14.08
N VAL A 6 -3.55 -3.67 13.48
CA VAL A 6 -2.15 -3.28 13.37
C VAL A 6 -1.97 -1.92 14.04
N GLN A 7 -0.96 -1.83 14.90
CA GLN A 7 -0.49 -0.57 15.46
C GLN A 7 0.86 -0.23 14.83
N LEU A 8 1.00 1.02 14.40
CA LEU A 8 2.31 1.53 14.02
C LEU A 8 3.18 1.66 15.27
N LYS A 9 4.46 1.26 15.16
CA LYS A 9 5.44 1.41 16.25
C LYS A 9 5.79 2.88 16.53
N SER A 10 5.57 3.75 15.55
CA SER A 10 5.77 5.19 15.61
C SER A 10 4.71 5.88 14.74
N ALA A 11 4.50 7.18 14.95
CA ALA A 11 3.64 7.95 14.06
C ALA A 11 4.14 7.87 12.61
N ALA A 12 3.21 7.88 11.66
CA ALA A 12 3.52 8.08 10.25
C ALA A 12 4.14 9.47 10.07
N ALA A 13 5.12 9.60 9.16
CA ALA A 13 5.58 10.91 8.71
C ALA A 13 4.43 11.68 8.04
N GLY A 14 4.51 13.01 8.02
CA GLY A 14 3.53 13.84 7.33
C GLY A 14 3.39 13.43 5.86
N GLY A 15 2.16 13.41 5.36
CA GLY A 15 1.88 13.06 3.96
C GLY A 15 2.18 11.61 3.59
N THR A 16 2.15 10.68 4.56
CA THR A 16 2.29 9.24 4.35
C THR A 16 0.97 8.51 4.62
N GLU A 17 0.61 7.59 3.72
CA GLU A 17 -0.50 6.64 3.85
C GLU A 17 0.05 5.21 3.73
N PHE A 18 -0.49 4.28 4.53
CA PHE A 18 -0.11 2.86 4.49
C PHE A 18 -1.28 1.99 4.07
N TYR A 19 -1.04 1.08 3.11
CA TYR A 19 -1.99 0.04 2.75
C TYR A 19 -1.39 -1.33 3.04
N ARG A 20 -2.10 -2.18 3.77
CA ARG A 20 -1.72 -3.58 3.98
C ARG A 20 -2.68 -4.49 3.23
N PHE A 21 -2.13 -5.30 2.33
CA PHE A 21 -2.87 -6.24 1.50
C PHE A 21 -2.70 -7.68 1.97
N HIS A 22 -3.83 -8.38 2.02
CA HIS A 22 -3.88 -9.83 2.17
C HIS A 22 -3.94 -10.48 0.78
N THR A 23 -2.79 -10.63 0.13
CA THR A 23 -2.73 -11.16 -1.25
C THR A 23 -2.84 -12.68 -1.31
N GLY A 24 -2.71 -13.36 -0.17
CA GLY A 24 -2.68 -14.82 -0.11
C GLY A 24 -1.44 -15.45 -0.76
N SER A 25 -0.45 -14.63 -1.13
CA SER A 25 0.74 -15.01 -1.88
C SER A 25 2.00 -14.55 -1.16
N LEU A 26 3.10 -15.28 -1.36
CA LEU A 26 4.44 -14.84 -0.97
C LEU A 26 5.04 -13.86 -1.98
N ASN A 27 4.43 -13.72 -3.16
CA ASN A 27 4.93 -12.82 -4.19
C ASN A 27 4.58 -11.37 -3.84
N PRO A 28 5.51 -10.43 -4.02
CA PRO A 28 5.22 -9.00 -3.90
C PRO A 28 4.15 -8.57 -4.92
N VAL A 29 3.38 -7.52 -4.61
CA VAL A 29 2.49 -6.92 -5.61
C VAL A 29 3.33 -6.23 -6.68
N THR A 30 2.86 -6.27 -7.92
CA THR A 30 3.48 -5.55 -9.02
C THR A 30 3.09 -4.09 -8.94
N ILE A 31 4.07 -3.19 -8.86
CA ILE A 31 3.86 -1.75 -8.75
C ILE A 31 4.36 -1.08 -10.03
N THR A 32 3.50 -0.31 -10.67
CA THR A 32 3.83 0.45 -11.88
C THR A 32 3.27 1.86 -11.78
N GLY A 33 3.82 2.78 -12.56
CA GLY A 33 3.41 4.18 -12.58
C GLY A 33 4.53 5.13 -12.21
N GLN A 34 4.20 6.41 -12.15
CA GLN A 34 5.13 7.48 -11.84
C GLN A 34 4.40 8.78 -11.50
N GLY A 35 5.06 9.64 -10.72
CA GLY A 35 4.54 10.96 -10.38
C GLY A 35 3.25 10.84 -9.60
N LYS A 36 2.12 11.22 -10.22
CA LYS A 36 0.81 11.35 -9.56
C LYS A 36 -0.05 10.09 -9.66
N GLU A 37 0.33 9.15 -10.53
CA GLU A 37 -0.50 8.01 -10.90
C GLU A 37 0.30 6.72 -10.77
N TRP A 38 -0.24 5.80 -9.99
CA TRP A 38 0.38 4.51 -9.70
C TRP A 38 -0.66 3.40 -9.70
N THR A 39 -0.21 2.18 -9.96
CA THR A 39 -1.03 0.97 -9.92
C THR A 39 -0.30 -0.11 -9.16
N ALA A 40 -1.00 -0.79 -8.25
CA ALA A 40 -0.58 -2.03 -7.64
C ALA A 40 -1.48 -3.18 -8.12
N THR A 41 -0.87 -4.27 -8.58
CA THR A 41 -1.59 -5.42 -9.12
C THR A 41 -1.13 -6.71 -8.45
N TRP A 42 -2.09 -7.55 -8.09
CA TRP A 42 -1.89 -8.91 -7.61
C TRP A 42 -3.00 -9.83 -8.15
N ASP A 43 -2.96 -11.11 -7.79
CA ASP A 43 -3.92 -12.09 -8.28
C ASP A 43 -5.36 -11.63 -8.08
N HIS A 44 -6.07 -11.47 -9.20
CA HIS A 44 -7.47 -11.05 -9.28
C HIS A 44 -7.78 -9.66 -8.71
N ALA A 45 -6.81 -8.75 -8.60
CA ALA A 45 -7.08 -7.39 -8.16
C ALA A 45 -6.09 -6.37 -8.69
N THR A 46 -6.62 -5.19 -8.98
CA THR A 46 -5.86 -4.01 -9.36
C THR A 46 -6.31 -2.83 -8.53
N MET A 47 -5.37 -2.20 -7.85
CA MET A 47 -5.57 -0.95 -7.13
C MET A 47 -4.87 0.19 -7.85
N SER A 48 -5.61 1.20 -8.24
CA SER A 48 -5.08 2.43 -8.83
C SER A 48 -5.04 3.54 -7.78
N PHE A 49 -3.98 4.32 -7.79
CA PHE A 49 -3.74 5.45 -6.90
C PHE A 49 -3.53 6.72 -7.72
N PHE A 50 -4.22 7.79 -7.33
CA PHE A 50 -4.06 9.12 -7.87
C PHE A 50 -3.87 10.13 -6.75
N SER A 51 -2.95 11.08 -6.94
CA SER A 51 -2.71 12.21 -6.04
C SER A 51 -2.64 13.52 -6.84
N ASP A 52 -3.01 14.63 -6.22
CA ASP A 52 -2.88 15.96 -6.85
C ASP A 52 -1.41 16.42 -6.97
N ILE A 53 -0.52 15.82 -6.19
CA ILE A 53 0.93 16.04 -6.20
C ILE A 53 1.72 14.72 -6.40
N PRO A 54 2.97 14.78 -6.89
CA PRO A 54 3.80 13.59 -7.06
C PRO A 54 3.98 12.82 -5.74
N ILE A 55 3.79 11.51 -5.84
CA ILE A 55 3.94 10.55 -4.75
C ILE A 55 4.97 9.48 -5.14
N LEU A 56 5.56 8.88 -4.11
CA LEU A 56 6.33 7.65 -4.22
C LEU A 56 5.53 6.51 -3.61
N VAL A 57 5.55 5.36 -4.28
CA VAL A 57 4.96 4.12 -3.78
C VAL A 57 6.08 3.12 -3.56
N GLU A 58 6.27 2.72 -2.31
CA GLU A 58 7.26 1.72 -1.89
C GLU A 58 6.54 0.52 -1.32
N GLN A 59 7.19 -0.66 -1.37
CA GLN A 59 6.64 -1.89 -0.82
C GLN A 59 7.58 -2.49 0.21
N MET A 60 7.00 -2.97 1.29
CA MET A 60 7.68 -3.75 2.30
C MET A 60 6.93 -5.09 2.49
N PRO A 61 7.63 -6.23 2.41
CA PRO A 61 7.04 -7.51 2.78
C PRO A 61 6.80 -7.54 4.30
N TRP A 62 5.66 -8.09 4.71
CA TRP A 62 5.35 -8.30 6.11
C TRP A 62 4.82 -9.73 6.29
N ARG A 63 5.56 -10.55 7.04
CA ARG A 63 5.18 -11.92 7.37
C ARG A 63 3.80 -12.00 8.05
N ASP A 64 2.97 -12.92 7.60
CA ASP A 64 1.76 -13.27 8.35
C ASP A 64 2.18 -14.12 9.57
N GLU A 65 1.90 -13.63 10.78
CA GLU A 65 2.30 -14.29 12.03
C GLU A 65 1.50 -15.58 12.32
N VAL A 66 0.43 -15.83 11.57
CA VAL A 66 -0.44 -17.00 11.72
C VAL A 66 -0.17 -18.04 10.64
N LEU A 67 0.16 -17.61 9.42
CA LEU A 67 0.34 -18.47 8.25
C LEU A 67 1.70 -18.24 7.58
N ASP A 68 2.69 -19.07 7.92
CA ASP A 68 4.06 -18.99 7.38
C ASP A 68 4.16 -19.06 5.85
N SER A 69 3.16 -19.63 5.18
CA SER A 69 3.09 -19.71 3.72
C SER A 69 2.50 -18.46 3.06
N LYS A 70 2.20 -17.40 3.83
CA LYS A 70 1.62 -16.14 3.35
C LYS A 70 2.43 -14.95 3.84
N MET A 71 2.39 -13.88 3.06
CA MET A 71 2.86 -12.56 3.46
C MET A 71 1.78 -11.53 3.20
N HIS A 72 1.66 -10.58 4.09
CA HIS A 72 1.06 -9.30 3.76
C HIS A 72 2.03 -8.49 2.91
N GLN A 73 1.47 -7.75 1.96
CA GLN A 73 2.22 -6.75 1.22
C GLN A 73 1.81 -5.38 1.74
N VAL A 74 2.77 -4.63 2.27
CA VAL A 74 2.51 -3.26 2.73
C VAL A 74 3.04 -2.28 1.72
N LEU A 75 2.15 -1.42 1.22
CA LEU A 75 2.52 -0.26 0.44
C LEU A 75 2.61 0.96 1.34
N THR A 76 3.72 1.67 1.20
CA THR A 76 3.94 3.00 1.77
C THR A 76 3.78 4.00 0.63
N ILE A 77 2.78 4.86 0.74
CA ILE A 77 2.53 5.92 -0.24
C ILE A 77 2.87 7.24 0.42
N ARG A 78 3.83 7.98 -0.13
CA ARG A 78 4.28 9.24 0.47
C ARG A 78 4.41 10.35 -0.56
N VAL A 79 4.09 11.56 -0.14
CA VAL A 79 4.49 12.77 -0.85
C VAL A 79 6.01 12.93 -0.79
N LEU A 80 6.60 13.56 -1.80
CA LEU A 80 8.05 13.84 -1.78
C LEU A 80 8.42 15.03 -0.88
N ASP A 81 7.46 15.93 -0.65
CA ASP A 81 7.61 17.09 0.23
C ASP A 81 6.64 16.93 1.41
N GLU A 82 7.18 16.61 2.59
CA GLU A 82 6.39 16.32 3.79
C GLU A 82 5.70 17.57 4.38
N SER A 83 6.01 18.76 3.87
CA SER A 83 5.33 20.00 4.27
C SER A 83 3.95 20.18 3.63
N VAL A 84 3.63 19.37 2.60
CA VAL A 84 2.31 19.32 1.97
C VAL A 84 1.54 18.08 2.41
N GLY A 85 0.24 18.25 2.62
CA GLY A 85 -0.65 17.14 2.94
C GLY A 85 -0.82 16.20 1.76
N LEU A 86 -0.98 14.91 2.04
CA LEU A 86 -1.34 13.91 1.03
C LEU A 86 -2.85 13.93 0.80
N ARG A 87 -3.27 14.16 -0.44
CA ARG A 87 -4.64 13.88 -0.90
C ARG A 87 -4.62 12.72 -1.88
N LEU A 88 -5.00 11.55 -1.41
CA LEU A 88 -4.99 10.33 -2.19
C LEU A 88 -6.40 9.90 -2.59
N GLN A 89 -6.58 9.56 -3.86
CA GLN A 89 -7.72 8.82 -4.36
C GLN A 89 -7.26 7.42 -4.73
N SER A 90 -7.98 6.41 -4.25
CA SER A 90 -7.68 5.02 -4.57
C SER A 90 -8.91 4.29 -5.05
N THR A 91 -8.76 3.47 -6.09
CA THR A 91 -9.82 2.60 -6.60
C THR A 91 -9.33 1.17 -6.62
N LEU A 92 -10.05 0.26 -5.96
CA LEU A 92 -9.80 -1.17 -6.00
C LEU A 92 -10.79 -1.84 -6.95
N ASN A 93 -10.28 -2.53 -7.96
CA ASN A 93 -11.08 -3.35 -8.87
C ASN A 93 -10.77 -4.82 -8.62
N VAL A 94 -11.81 -5.59 -8.30
CA VAL A 94 -11.78 -7.05 -8.14
C VAL A 94 -12.79 -7.63 -9.12
N PRO A 95 -12.36 -8.43 -10.12
CA PRO A 95 -13.26 -9.09 -11.07
C PRO A 95 -14.18 -10.13 -10.42
#